data_AF-A0A7V9ZPK4-F1
#
_entry.id   AF-A0A7V9ZPK4-F1
#
_cell.length_a   1.000
_cell.length_b   1.000
_cell.length_c   1.000
_cell.angle_alpha   90.00
_cell.angle_beta   90.00
_cell.angle_gamma   90.00
#
_symmetry.space_group_name_H-M   'P 1'
#
loop_
_entity.id
_entity.type
_entity.pdbx_description
1 polymer ?
#
loop_
_entity_poly.entity_id
_entity_poly.type
_entity_poly.pdbx_seq_one_letter_code
_entity_poly.pdbx_strand_id
1 'polypeptide(L)'
;MSLQLRRKTHESVVYIDSDSAPRVMPSGEDFILEDLPIGTRVIYPKPPIKGLPNREAAIRYALNHPHDCDPLFAQLYPGMKVTIA
;
A
#
# COMPACT_ATOMS: atom_id res chain seq x y z
N MET A 1 33.75 1.57 11.54
CA MET A 1 33.08 0.50 12.31
C MET A 1 32.01 -0.13 11.40
N SER A 2 32.48 -0.85 10.39
CA SER A 2 31.74 -1.27 9.21
C SER A 2 31.61 -2.80 9.20
N LEU A 3 30.47 -3.29 8.67
CA LEU A 3 30.17 -4.66 8.20
C LEU A 3 29.11 -5.50 8.94
N GLN A 4 28.65 -5.17 10.15
CA GLN A 4 27.75 -6.09 10.90
C GLN A 4 26.23 -5.89 10.73
N LEU A 5 25.74 -4.82 10.09
CA LEU A 5 24.29 -4.68 9.79
C LEU A 5 23.86 -5.46 8.52
N ARG A 6 24.77 -6.25 7.93
CA ARG A 6 24.63 -6.81 6.58
C ARG A 6 23.97 -8.19 6.53
N ARG A 7 22.70 -8.27 6.89
CA ARG A 7 21.81 -9.22 6.23
C ARG A 7 20.54 -8.49 5.84
N LYS A 8 20.52 -7.97 4.61
CA LYS A 8 19.30 -7.43 4.00
C LYS A 8 18.31 -8.59 3.91
N THR A 9 17.39 -8.65 4.86
CA THR A 9 16.42 -9.75 4.97
C THR A 9 15.34 -9.65 3.89
N HIS A 10 15.07 -8.44 3.42
CA HIS A 10 14.09 -8.16 2.37
C HIS A 10 14.47 -6.90 1.60
N GLU A 11 14.05 -6.80 0.34
CA GLU A 11 14.35 -5.65 -0.53
C GLU A 11 13.86 -4.31 0.05
N SER A 12 12.72 -4.33 0.74
CA SER A 12 12.04 -3.19 1.35
C SER A 12 12.58 -2.80 2.74
N VAL A 13 13.60 -3.49 3.25
CA VAL A 13 14.21 -3.18 4.55
C VAL A 13 15.55 -2.49 4.34
N VAL A 14 15.70 -1.30 4.92
CA VAL A 14 16.91 -0.47 4.86
C VAL A 14 17.36 -0.15 6.29
N TYR A 15 18.66 -0.26 6.55
CA TYR A 15 19.25 0.17 7.82
C TYR A 15 19.98 1.48 7.59
N ILE A 16 19.80 2.44 8.50
CA ILE A 16 20.50 3.72 8.45
C ILE A 16 21.98 3.53 8.78
N ASP A 17 22.83 4.12 7.97
CA ASP A 17 24.27 4.23 8.18
C ASP A 17 24.72 5.71 8.10
N SER A 18 26.02 5.95 8.22
CA SER A 18 26.59 7.30 8.28
C SER A 18 26.46 8.11 6.99
N ASP A 19 26.13 7.47 5.86
CA ASP A 19 25.98 8.12 4.55
C ASP A 19 24.52 8.06 4.05
N SER A 20 23.60 7.63 4.93
CA SER A 20 22.20 7.56 4.62
C SER A 20 21.58 8.94 4.59
N ALA A 21 20.87 9.26 3.50
CA ALA A 21 20.08 10.48 3.43
C ALA A 21 18.98 10.51 4.52
N PRO A 22 18.56 11.69 4.99
CA PRO A 22 17.40 11.85 5.86
C PRO A 22 16.11 11.23 5.27
N ARG A 23 15.12 10.94 6.11
CA ARG A 23 13.85 10.32 5.72
C ARG A 23 12.72 11.34 5.71
N VAL A 24 12.00 11.36 4.59
CA VAL A 24 10.73 12.09 4.48
C VAL A 24 9.65 11.27 5.18
N MET A 25 9.01 11.85 6.20
CA MET A 25 7.98 11.20 6.99
C MET A 25 6.69 12.02 6.95
N PRO A 26 5.51 11.40 6.71
CA PRO A 26 4.24 12.09 6.81
C PRO A 26 4.00 12.62 8.22
N SER A 27 3.55 13.88 8.32
CA SER A 27 3.20 14.54 9.57
C SER A 27 1.96 15.39 9.39
N GLY A 28 0.79 14.80 9.65
CA GLY A 28 -0.49 15.45 9.38
C GLY A 28 -0.69 15.69 7.88
N GLU A 29 -0.81 16.96 7.49
CA GLU A 29 -0.95 17.39 6.09
C GLU A 29 0.40 17.69 5.41
N ASP A 30 1.50 17.66 6.17
CA ASP A 30 2.84 18.02 5.72
C ASP A 30 3.80 16.81 5.77
N PHE A 31 5.05 17.07 5.40
CA PHE A 31 6.16 16.14 5.56
C PHE A 31 7.28 16.76 6.39
N ILE A 32 7.87 15.94 7.26
CA ILE A 32 9.11 16.28 7.96
C ILE A 32 10.28 15.52 7.33
N LEU A 33 11.45 16.12 7.37
CA LEU A 33 12.70 15.51 6.91
C LEU A 33 13.56 15.23 8.13
N GLU A 34 13.61 13.96 8.54
CA GLU A 34 14.26 13.54 9.78
C GLU A 34 15.55 12.77 9.51
N ASP A 35 16.63 13.16 10.17
CA ASP A 35 17.86 12.40 10.20
C ASP A 35 17.78 11.36 11.32
N LEU A 36 17.78 10.08 10.94
CA LEU A 36 17.51 8.99 11.86
C LEU A 36 18.82 8.46 12.47
N PRO A 37 18.79 7.93 13.71
CA PRO A 37 19.97 7.33 14.30
C PRO A 37 20.53 6.16 13.47
N ILE A 38 21.87 6.05 13.40
CA ILE A 38 22.56 4.93 12.75
C ILE A 38 22.09 3.60 13.35
N GLY A 39 21.84 2.62 12.49
CA GLY A 39 21.30 1.30 12.86
C GLY A 39 19.77 1.25 12.89
N THR A 40 19.08 2.39 12.76
CA THR A 40 17.61 2.40 12.65
C THR A 40 17.15 1.55 11.46
N ARG A 41 16.15 0.70 11.70
CA ARG A 41 15.54 -0.15 10.67
C ARG A 41 14.34 0.54 10.05
N VAL A 42 14.47 0.98 8.81
CA VAL A 42 13.40 1.58 8.01
C VAL A 42 12.76 0.51 7.13
N ILE A 43 11.42 0.43 7.16
CA ILE A 43 10.65 -0.58 6.42
C ILE A 43 9.74 0.15 5.44
N TYR A 44 9.94 -0.12 4.15
CA TYR A 44 9.10 0.39 3.07
C TYR A 44 8.00 -0.62 2.71
N PRO A 45 6.86 -0.16 2.17
CA PRO A 45 5.89 -1.05 1.56
C PRO A 45 6.51 -1.79 0.36
N LYS A 46 5.86 -2.89 -0.05
CA LYS A 46 6.22 -3.57 -1.29
C LYS A 46 6.06 -2.61 -2.49
N PRO A 47 6.85 -2.79 -3.56
CA PRO A 47 6.66 -2.02 -4.79
C PRO A 47 5.21 -2.07 -5.25
N PRO A 48 4.69 -0.96 -5.82
CA PRO A 48 3.34 -0.94 -6.37
C PRO A 48 3.21 -2.00 -7.47
N ILE A 49 2.07 -2.71 -7.48
CA ILE A 49 1.73 -3.62 -8.56
C ILE A 49 1.37 -2.84 -9.83
N LYS A 50 1.42 -3.52 -10.98
CA LYS A 50 1.01 -2.93 -12.25
C LYS A 50 -0.43 -2.41 -12.16
N GLY A 51 -0.62 -1.14 -12.50
CA GLY A 51 -1.94 -0.50 -12.52
C GLY A 51 -2.87 -1.12 -13.56
N LEU A 52 -4.17 -0.97 -13.33
CA LEU A 52 -5.20 -1.42 -14.28
C LEU A 52 -5.17 -0.55 -15.55
N PRO A 53 -5.16 -1.15 -16.75
CA PRO A 53 -5.14 -0.40 -18.01
C PRO A 53 -6.45 0.37 -18.25
N ASN A 54 -7.58 -0.16 -17.78
CA ASN A 54 -8.88 0.50 -17.80
C ASN A 54 -9.61 0.21 -16.48
N ARG A 55 -9.68 1.22 -15.60
CA ARG A 55 -10.30 1.08 -14.28
C ARG A 55 -11.81 0.85 -14.36
N GLU A 56 -12.50 1.54 -15.27
CA GLU A 56 -13.96 1.43 -15.41
C GLU A 56 -14.39 0.02 -15.85
N ALA A 57 -13.68 -0.55 -16.83
CA ALA A 57 -13.93 -1.91 -17.29
C ALA A 57 -13.65 -2.93 -16.18
N ALA A 58 -12.58 -2.75 -15.41
CA ALA A 58 -12.25 -3.62 -14.29
C ALA A 58 -13.30 -3.55 -13.16
N ILE A 59 -13.78 -2.35 -12.82
CA ILE A 59 -14.85 -2.16 -11.82
C ILE A 59 -16.13 -2.86 -12.28
N ARG A 60 -16.53 -2.66 -13.55
CA ARG A 60 -17.72 -3.33 -14.11
C ARG A 60 -17.57 -4.85 -14.11
N TYR A 61 -16.39 -5.37 -14.43
CA TYR A 61 -16.13 -6.80 -14.38
C TYR A 61 -16.27 -7.35 -12.95
N ALA A 62 -15.66 -6.70 -11.96
CA ALA A 62 -15.71 -7.12 -10.57
C ALA A 62 -17.13 -7.13 -10.00
N LEU A 63 -17.95 -6.12 -10.33
CA LEU A 63 -19.35 -6.06 -9.88
C LEU A 63 -20.23 -7.18 -10.47
N ASN A 64 -19.90 -7.68 -11.66
CA ASN A 64 -20.63 -8.76 -12.33
C ASN A 64 -20.09 -10.16 -12.00
N HIS A 65 -18.89 -10.27 -11.43
CA HIS A 65 -18.25 -11.54 -11.07
C HIS A 65 -17.71 -11.48 -9.64
N PRO A 66 -18.58 -11.33 -8.63
CA PRO A 66 -18.15 -11.36 -7.24
C PRO A 66 -17.63 -12.75 -6.84
N HIS A 67 -16.88 -12.78 -5.73
CA HIS A 67 -16.47 -14.03 -5.10
C HIS A 67 -17.51 -14.46 -4.06
N ASP A 68 -17.84 -15.75 -4.06
CA ASP A 68 -18.64 -16.41 -3.02
C ASP A 68 -20.08 -15.85 -2.83
N CYS A 69 -20.60 -15.08 -3.78
CA CYS A 69 -22.00 -14.61 -3.78
C CYS A 69 -22.51 -14.31 -5.20
N ASP A 70 -23.80 -13.99 -5.31
CA ASP A 70 -24.41 -13.53 -6.56
C ASP A 70 -24.07 -12.06 -6.84
N PRO A 71 -24.03 -11.61 -8.11
CA PRO A 71 -23.81 -10.20 -8.42
C PRO A 71 -24.94 -9.32 -7.85
N LEU A 72 -24.61 -8.08 -7.49
CA LEU A 72 -25.54 -7.19 -6.78
C LEU A 72 -26.88 -7.08 -7.50
N PHE A 73 -26.89 -6.93 -8.82
CA PHE A 73 -28.14 -6.78 -9.58
C PHE A 73 -29.09 -7.99 -9.46
N ALA A 74 -28.56 -9.19 -9.20
CA ALA A 74 -29.35 -10.41 -9.00
C ALA A 74 -29.93 -10.50 -7.58
N GLN A 75 -29.35 -9.78 -6.63
CA GLN A 75 -29.84 -9.71 -5.25
C GLN A 75 -30.94 -8.66 -5.07
N LEU A 76 -31.08 -7.71 -6.01
CA LEU A 76 -32.06 -6.63 -5.92
C LEU A 76 -33.47 -7.07 -6.31
N TYR A 77 -34.47 -6.50 -5.64
CA TYR A 77 -35.87 -6.63 -6.03
C TYR A 77 -36.59 -5.27 -6.00
N PRO A 78 -37.68 -5.09 -6.78
CA PRO A 78 -38.44 -3.84 -6.80
C PRO A 78 -38.94 -3.44 -5.40
N GLY A 79 -38.72 -2.17 -5.03
CA GLY A 79 -39.12 -1.64 -3.72
C GLY A 79 -38.12 -1.90 -2.57
N MET A 80 -36.99 -2.56 -2.83
CA MET A 80 -35.92 -2.71 -1.84
C MET A 80 -35.33 -1.35 -1.44
N LYS A 81 -35.13 -1.12 -0.14
CA LYS A 81 -34.35 0.02 0.37
C LYS A 81 -32.90 -0.39 0.48
N VAL A 82 -32.06 0.10 -0.43
CA VAL A 82 -30.63 -0.19 -0.48
C VAL A 82 -29.87 0.90 0.25
N THR A 83 -28.89 0.51 1.08
CA THR A 83 -27.92 1.43 1.69
C THR A 83 -26.53 1.08 1.19
N ILE A 84 -25.79 2.09 0.74
CA ILE A 84 -24.38 1.99 0.34
C ILE A 84 -23.59 2.74 1.41
N ALA A 85 -22.60 2.08 2.03
CA ALA A 85 -21.78 2.63 3.12
C ALA A 85 -20.59 3.42 2.59
#